data_AF-A0A382B7H1-F1
#
_entry.id   AF-A0A382B7H1-F1
#
_cell.length_a   1.000
_cell.length_b   1.000
_cell.length_c   1.000
_cell.angle_alpha   90.00
_cell.angle_beta   90.00
_cell.angle_gamma   90.00
#
_symmetry.space_group_name_H-M   'P 1'
#
loop_
_entity.id
_entity.type
_entity.pdbx_description
1 polymer ?
#
loop_
_entity_poly.entity_id
_entity_poly.type
_entity_poly.pdbx_seq_one_letter_code
_entity_poly.pdbx_strand_id
1 'polypeptide(L)'
;MTSLGQTTITTFGMAIFTLVLYVICNYLLQLIEPYPEITIRHFGLVLIYAWLGFAISQIFWIRGVSGLGIGIASFHLNALPFYVMLFLFLLGESWNWQQTVGAIIVITGVMLSQIKLVND
;
A
#
# COMPACT_ATOMS: atom_id res chain seq x y z
N MET A 1 -9.59 1.75 21.14
CA MET A 1 -9.66 0.53 20.30
C MET A 1 -8.27 -0.06 20.15
N THR A 2 -8.14 -1.38 20.08
CA THR A 2 -6.85 -2.03 19.81
C THR A 2 -6.44 -1.81 18.34
N SER A 3 -5.13 -1.85 18.04
CA SER A 3 -4.64 -1.75 16.65
C SER A 3 -5.22 -2.84 15.75
N LEU A 4 -5.49 -4.03 16.31
CA LEU A 4 -6.15 -5.12 15.60
C LEU A 4 -7.61 -4.77 15.25
N GLY A 5 -8.38 -4.23 16.21
CA GLY A 5 -9.76 -3.81 15.96
C GLY A 5 -9.85 -2.68 14.93
N GLN A 6 -8.93 -1.71 14.98
CA GLN A 6 -8.84 -0.66 13.95
C GLN A 6 -8.50 -1.25 12.58
N THR A 7 -7.53 -2.18 12.52
CA THR A 7 -7.15 -2.86 11.26
C THR A 7 -8.34 -3.58 10.64
N THR A 8 -9.12 -4.30 11.45
CA THR A 8 -10.30 -5.02 10.99
C THR A 8 -11.35 -4.07 10.41
N ILE A 9 -11.69 -2.99 11.10
CA ILE A 9 -12.71 -2.04 10.63
C ILE A 9 -12.26 -1.35 9.33
N THR A 10 -11.01 -0.87 9.28
CA THR A 10 -10.48 -0.21 8.08
C THR A 10 -10.40 -1.17 6.90
N THR A 11 -9.94 -2.40 7.11
CA THR A 11 -9.85 -3.42 6.06
C THR A 11 -11.22 -3.85 5.55
N PHE A 12 -12.19 -4.01 6.46
CA PHE A 12 -13.56 -4.34 6.09
C PHE A 12 -14.22 -3.19 5.30
N GLY A 13 -14.00 -1.94 5.71
CA GLY A 13 -14.45 -0.76 4.98
C GLY A 13 -13.85 -0.68 3.57
N MET A 14 -12.54 -0.94 3.42
CA MET A 14 -11.88 -1.02 2.12
C MET A 14 -12.50 -2.12 1.25
N ALA A 15 -12.73 -3.32 1.80
CA ALA A 15 -13.33 -4.43 1.05
C ALA A 15 -14.74 -4.11 0.55
N ILE A 16 -15.59 -3.55 1.41
CA ILE A 16 -16.94 -3.11 1.01
C ILE A 16 -16.86 -2.04 -0.08
N PHE A 17 -16.02 -1.03 0.11
CA PHE A 17 -15.88 0.06 -0.85
C PHE A 17 -15.41 -0.46 -2.22
N THR A 18 -14.39 -1.31 -2.25
CA THR A 18 -13.89 -1.92 -3.49
C THR A 18 -14.95 -2.82 -4.15
N LEU A 19 -15.74 -3.57 -3.37
CA LEU A 19 -16.84 -4.38 -3.91
C LEU A 19 -17.93 -3.51 -4.54
N VAL A 20 -18.32 -2.42 -3.88
CA VAL A 20 -19.30 -1.47 -4.41
C VAL A 20 -18.80 -0.84 -5.71
N LEU A 21 -17.54 -0.37 -5.71
CA LEU A 21 -16.92 0.17 -6.92
C LEU A 21 -16.85 -0.87 -8.04
N TYR A 22 -16.50 -2.12 -7.73
CA TYR A 22 -16.49 -3.20 -8.71
C TYR A 22 -17.88 -3.39 -9.35
N VAL A 23 -18.94 -3.45 -8.55
CA VAL A 23 -20.32 -3.59 -9.05
C VAL A 23 -20.70 -2.41 -9.96
N ILE A 24 -20.39 -1.18 -9.55
CA ILE A 24 -20.67 0.02 -10.36
C ILE A 24 -19.89 -0.02 -11.68
N CYS A 25 -18.59 -0.26 -11.63
CA CYS A 25 -17.74 -0.29 -12.83
C CYS A 25 -18.12 -1.43 -13.78
N ASN A 26 -18.47 -2.60 -13.25
CA ASN A 26 -18.84 -3.77 -14.04
C ASN A 26 -20.22 -3.62 -14.70
N TYR A 27 -21.24 -3.31 -13.91
CA TYR A 27 -22.64 -3.38 -14.38
C TYR A 27 -23.17 -2.04 -14.89
N LEU A 28 -22.69 -0.92 -14.35
CA LEU A 28 -23.20 0.41 -14.69
C LEU A 28 -22.35 1.08 -15.78
N LEU A 29 -21.03 0.98 -15.66
CA LEU A 29 -20.08 1.68 -16.55
C LEU A 29 -19.47 0.77 -17.62
N GLN A 30 -19.59 -0.56 -17.49
CA GLN A 30 -19.01 -1.56 -18.41
C GLN A 30 -17.51 -1.35 -18.67
N LEU A 31 -16.76 -0.91 -17.65
CA LEU A 31 -15.33 -0.61 -17.75
C LEU A 31 -14.43 -1.83 -17.55
N ILE A 32 -15.01 -2.99 -17.28
CA ILE A 32 -14.30 -4.20 -16.88
C ILE A 32 -14.35 -5.21 -18.03
N GLU A 33 -13.18 -5.59 -18.52
CA GLU A 33 -13.05 -6.64 -19.53
C GLU A 33 -13.26 -8.03 -18.91
N PRO A 34 -13.64 -9.04 -19.73
CA PRO A 34 -13.84 -10.40 -19.24
C PRO A 34 -12.60 -10.94 -18.52
N TYR A 35 -12.80 -11.46 -17.31
CA TYR A 35 -11.72 -12.06 -16.55
C TYR A 35 -11.32 -13.42 -17.13
N PRO A 36 -10.01 -13.74 -17.14
CA PRO A 36 -9.56 -15.11 -17.40
C PRO A 36 -10.05 -16.05 -16.31
N GLU A 37 -10.07 -17.35 -16.61
CA GLU A 37 -10.55 -18.39 -15.69
C GLU A 37 -9.78 -18.37 -14.35
N ILE A 38 -10.52 -18.27 -13.24
CA ILE A 38 -9.94 -18.23 -11.90
C ILE A 38 -9.63 -19.66 -11.43
N THR A 39 -8.35 -20.00 -11.42
CA THR A 39 -7.86 -21.29 -10.91
C THR A 39 -7.60 -21.28 -9.41
N ILE A 40 -7.46 -22.46 -8.80
CA ILE A 40 -7.08 -22.62 -7.38
C ILE A 40 -5.72 -21.98 -7.06
N ARG A 41 -4.80 -21.90 -8.05
CA ARG A 41 -3.51 -21.23 -7.89
C ARG A 41 -3.71 -19.74 -7.62
N HIS A 42 -4.63 -19.10 -8.34
CA HIS A 42 -4.93 -17.67 -8.13
C HIS A 42 -5.48 -17.43 -6.71
N PHE A 43 -6.36 -18.29 -6.23
CA PHE A 43 -6.84 -18.23 -4.84
C PHE A 43 -5.70 -18.35 -3.81
N GLY A 44 -4.77 -19.29 -4.02
CA GLY A 44 -3.60 -19.45 -3.16
C GLY A 44 -2.72 -18.19 -3.11
N LEU A 45 -2.45 -17.57 -4.27
CA LEU A 45 -1.69 -16.33 -4.37
C LEU A 45 -2.39 -15.16 -3.66
N VAL A 46 -3.72 -15.03 -3.83
CA VAL A 46 -4.52 -14.00 -3.16
C VAL A 46 -4.50 -14.19 -1.65
N LEU A 47 -4.55 -15.42 -1.13
CA LEU A 47 -4.47 -15.69 0.31
C LEU A 47 -3.11 -15.29 0.89
N ILE A 48 -2.02 -15.64 0.21
CA ILE A 48 -0.66 -15.23 0.62
C ILE A 48 -0.57 -13.70 0.67
N TYR A 49 -1.05 -13.02 -0.37
CA TYR A 49 -1.09 -11.57 -0.41
C TYR A 49 -1.98 -10.99 0.71
N ALA A 50 -3.19 -11.50 0.89
CA ALA A 50 -4.15 -10.99 1.86
C ALA A 50 -3.65 -11.11 3.30
N TRP A 51 -3.06 -12.25 3.68
CA TRP A 51 -2.57 -12.47 5.04
C TRP A 51 -1.22 -11.82 5.29
N LEU A 52 -0.23 -12.07 4.42
CA LEU A 52 1.15 -11.63 4.66
C LEU A 52 1.40 -10.23 4.14
N GLY A 53 0.99 -9.96 2.90
CA GLY A 53 1.21 -8.68 2.23
C GLY A 53 0.32 -7.56 2.80
N PHE A 54 -0.94 -7.86 3.09
CA PHE A 54 -1.94 -6.84 3.42
C PHE A 54 -2.32 -6.78 4.90
N ALA A 55 -2.76 -7.89 5.51
CA ALA A 55 -3.26 -7.85 6.88
C ALA A 55 -2.16 -7.50 7.89
N ILE A 56 -0.99 -8.13 7.79
CA ILE A 56 0.16 -7.82 8.68
C ILE A 56 0.65 -6.39 8.43
N SER A 57 0.76 -5.95 7.18
CA SER A 57 1.22 -4.59 6.87
C SER A 57 0.26 -3.52 7.41
N GLN A 58 -1.05 -3.77 7.42
CA GLN A 58 -2.02 -2.84 8.02
C GLN A 58 -1.88 -2.74 9.54
N ILE A 59 -1.59 -3.85 10.23
CA ILE A 59 -1.31 -3.82 11.67
C ILE A 59 -0.07 -2.95 11.93
N PHE A 60 0.99 -3.11 11.15
CA PHE A 60 2.22 -2.30 11.28
C PHE A 60 1.99 -0.84 10.90
N TRP A 61 1.16 -0.58 9.88
CA TRP A 61 0.79 0.77 9.48
C TRP A 61 0.09 1.52 10.62
N ILE A 62 -0.98 0.95 11.17
CA ILE A 62 -1.74 1.58 12.26
C ILE A 62 -0.86 1.79 13.49
N ARG A 63 0.00 0.83 13.82
CA ARG A 63 0.98 0.99 14.91
C ARG A 63 2.01 2.07 14.60
N GLY A 64 2.56 2.11 13.40
CA GLY A 64 3.52 3.11 12.96
C GLY A 64 2.95 4.52 13.02
N VAL A 65 1.71 4.71 12.53
CA VAL A 65 0.99 5.98 12.64
C VAL A 65 0.77 6.37 14.11
N SER A 66 0.39 5.42 14.96
CA SER A 66 0.16 5.70 16.38
C SER A 66 1.42 6.07 17.16
N GLY A 67 2.60 5.56 16.75
CA GLY A 67 3.87 5.78 17.45
C GLY A 67 4.71 6.92 16.89
N LEU A 68 4.72 7.09 15.57
CA LEU A 68 5.57 8.07 14.86
C LEU A 68 4.80 9.30 14.37
N GLY A 69 3.46 9.26 14.44
CA GLY A 69 2.60 10.23 13.81
C GLY A 69 2.41 9.97 12.31
N ILE A 70 1.30 10.48 11.76
CA ILE A 70 0.91 10.22 10.37
C ILE A 70 1.87 10.82 9.35
N GLY A 71 2.56 11.92 9.66
CA GLY A 71 3.52 12.56 8.76
C GLY A 71 4.73 11.68 8.45
N ILE A 72 5.41 11.18 9.49
CA ILE A 72 6.57 10.30 9.34
C ILE A 72 6.15 8.92 8.80
N ALA A 73 5.04 8.36 9.27
CA ALA A 73 4.55 7.09 8.76
C ALA A 73 4.24 7.17 7.25
N SER A 74 3.53 8.23 6.82
CA SER A 74 3.20 8.43 5.40
C SER A 74 4.43 8.70 4.54
N PHE A 75 5.48 9.30 5.10
CA PHE A 75 6.76 9.44 4.41
C PHE A 75 7.34 8.08 4.02
N HIS A 76 7.41 7.13 4.96
CA HIS A 76 7.90 5.78 4.66
C HIS A 76 7.01 5.05 3.64
N LEU A 77 5.69 5.29 3.63
CA LEU A 77 4.82 4.73 2.59
C LEU A 77 5.17 5.25 1.18
N ASN A 78 5.51 6.53 1.03
CA ASN A 78 5.90 7.05 -0.28
C ASN A 78 7.23 6.47 -0.79
N ALA A 79 8.05 5.91 0.11
CA ALA A 79 9.26 5.17 -0.23
C ALA A 79 9.01 3.67 -0.54
N LEU A 80 7.77 3.17 -0.44
CA LEU A 80 7.44 1.77 -0.74
C LEU A 80 7.94 1.28 -2.11
N PRO A 81 7.77 2.03 -3.23
CA PRO A 81 8.28 1.59 -4.52
C PRO A 81 9.78 1.31 -4.50
N PHE A 82 10.55 2.12 -3.75
CA PHE A 82 11.98 1.91 -3.57
C PHE A 82 12.28 0.63 -2.78
N TYR A 83 11.56 0.35 -1.69
CA TYR A 83 11.75 -0.90 -0.93
C TYR A 83 11.41 -2.13 -1.78
N VAL A 84 10.29 -2.10 -2.50
CA VAL A 84 9.88 -3.20 -3.40
C VAL A 84 10.94 -3.42 -4.48
N MET A 85 11.42 -2.34 -5.10
CA MET A 85 12.48 -2.41 -6.10
C MET A 85 13.77 -3.03 -5.55
N LEU A 86 14.18 -2.69 -4.33
CA LEU A 86 15.34 -3.30 -3.69
C LEU A 86 15.14 -4.81 -3.52
N PHE A 87 13.97 -5.26 -3.04
CA PHE A 87 13.68 -6.69 -2.89
C PHE A 87 13.65 -7.42 -4.23
N LEU A 88 13.06 -6.83 -5.27
CA LEU A 88 13.05 -7.41 -6.61
C LEU A 88 14.47 -7.53 -7.18
N PHE A 89 15.30 -6.51 -7.00
CA PHE A 89 16.70 -6.56 -7.41
C PHE A 89 17.46 -7.69 -6.70
N LEU A 90 17.24 -7.88 -5.40
CA LEU A 90 17.81 -9.02 -4.65
C LEU A 90 17.30 -10.38 -5.14
N LEU A 91 16.11 -10.43 -5.75
CA LEU A 91 15.55 -11.63 -6.38
C LEU A 91 16.02 -11.83 -7.83
N GLY A 92 16.87 -10.93 -8.36
CA GLY A 92 17.47 -11.03 -9.68
C GLY A 92 16.83 -10.15 -10.77
N GLU A 93 15.86 -9.31 -10.41
CA GLU A 93 15.28 -8.34 -11.35
C GLU A 93 16.24 -7.18 -11.66
N SER A 94 15.99 -6.50 -12.77
CA SER A 94 16.76 -5.32 -13.16
C SER A 94 16.51 -4.11 -12.24
N TRP A 95 17.55 -3.30 -12.02
CA TRP A 95 17.42 -2.09 -11.23
C TRP A 95 16.72 -0.97 -12.02
N ASN A 96 15.70 -0.34 -11.43
CA ASN A 96 14.95 0.75 -12.04
C ASN A 96 15.45 2.14 -11.59
N TRP A 97 16.18 2.84 -12.47
CA TRP A 97 16.71 4.17 -12.16
C TRP A 97 15.61 5.24 -12.01
N GLN A 98 14.47 5.10 -12.70
CA GLN A 98 13.35 6.03 -12.58
C GLN A 98 12.72 6.00 -11.18
N GLN A 99 12.52 4.81 -10.60
CA GLN A 99 12.04 4.66 -9.23
C GLN A 99 13.05 5.20 -8.20
N THR A 100 14.35 5.05 -8.48
CA THR A 100 15.41 5.64 -7.64
C THR A 100 15.32 7.17 -7.61
N VAL A 101 15.19 7.81 -8.78
CA VAL A 101 15.02 9.28 -8.86
C VAL A 101 13.71 9.71 -8.19
N GLY A 102 12.62 8.98 -8.39
CA GLY A 102 11.34 9.23 -7.73
C GLY A 102 11.45 9.20 -6.20
N ALA A 103 12.18 8.22 -5.66
CA ALA A 103 12.43 8.10 -4.23
C ALA A 103 13.22 9.30 -3.69
N ILE A 104 14.27 9.73 -4.39
CA ILE A 104 15.06 10.92 -4.01
C ILE A 104 14.15 12.16 -3.94
N ILE A 105 13.33 12.39 -4.96
CA ILE A 105 12.40 13.53 -5.00
C ILE A 105 11.45 13.52 -3.80
N VAL A 106 10.83 12.38 -3.50
CA VAL A 106 9.92 12.21 -2.35
C VAL A 106 10.63 12.49 -1.03
N ILE A 107 11.83 11.94 -0.83
CA ILE A 107 12.62 12.12 0.39
C ILE A 107 12.98 13.59 0.58
N THR A 108 13.48 14.25 -0.46
CA THR A 108 13.79 15.68 -0.39
C THR A 108 12.54 16.51 -0.12
N GLY A 109 11.43 16.24 -0.81
CA GLY A 109 10.18 16.96 -0.63
C GLY A 109 9.63 16.89 0.80
N VAL A 110 9.71 15.71 1.43
CA VAL A 110 9.28 15.54 2.82
C VAL A 110 10.25 16.20 3.80
N MET A 111 11.56 16.08 3.60
CA MET A 111 12.52 16.76 4.49
C MET A 111 12.30 18.28 4.48
N LEU A 112 12.05 18.86 3.31
CA LEU A 112 11.75 20.29 3.18
C LEU A 112 10.42 20.68 3.86
N SER A 113 9.38 19.85 3.77
CA SER A 113 8.08 20.16 4.40
C SER A 113 8.14 20.09 5.92
N GLN A 114 8.96 19.20 6.49
CA GLN A 114 9.12 19.07 7.93
C GLN A 114 9.97 20.18 8.56
N ILE A 115 10.94 20.75 7.83
CA ILE A 115 11.77 21.87 8.33
C ILE A 115 10.91 23.09 8.70
N LYS A 116 9.78 23.31 8.01
CA LYS A 116 8.91 24.46 8.24
C LYS A 116 8.11 24.37 9.56
N LEU A 117 7.90 23.18 10.11
CA LEU A 117 7.15 22.96 11.34
C LEU A 117 7.96 23.20 12.63
N VAL A 118 9.29 23.37 12.52
CA VAL A 118 10.18 23.57 13.68
C VAL A 118 10.45 25.05 13.97
N ASN A 119 10.08 25.95 13.04
CA ASN A 119 10.38 27.39 13.11
C ASN A 119 9.18 28.28 13.48
N ASP A 120 8.05 27.70 13.85
CA ASP A 120 6.88 28.38 14.44
C ASP A 120 6.71 27.95 15.91
#